data_AF-A0A8T2JZP1-F1
#
_entry.id   AF-A0A8T2JZP1-F1
#
_cell.length_a   1.000
_cell.length_b   1.000
_cell.length_c   1.000
_cell.angle_alpha   90.00
_cell.angle_beta   90.00
_cell.angle_gamma   90.00
#
_symmetry.space_group_name_H-M   'P 1'
#
loop_
_entity.id
_entity.type
_entity.pdbx_description
1 polymer ?
#
loop_
_entity_poly.entity_id
_entity_poly.type
_entity_poly.pdbx_seq_one_letter_code
_entity_poly.pdbx_strand_id
1 'polypeptide(L)'
;MSAIYLAGKVEEQHLRTRDIINVCHRYLNPEKEPLEVDSLFWELRDSIVQCELLMLRILNFRVSFQHPHKYLLHYLISLKNWMNRHSWDRTPIATTAWALLRDSYHGDLCLRHEAQHIAVAVLYFALQCYGIEVPSSNSAENPWCQAFSEDITEPIIKNIVMDLIQIYTTDTEIS
;
A
#
# COMPACT_ATOMS: atom_id res chain seq x y z
N MET A 1 10.33 14.40 -5.14
CA MET A 1 11.41 13.98 -6.06
C MET A 1 12.39 13.01 -5.37
N SER A 2 13.03 13.42 -4.28
CA SER A 2 14.06 12.63 -3.62
C SER A 2 13.58 11.27 -3.08
N ALA A 3 12.38 11.19 -2.50
CA ALA A 3 11.83 9.92 -2.01
C ALA A 3 11.69 8.87 -3.13
N ILE A 4 11.24 9.27 -4.32
CA ILE A 4 11.14 8.42 -5.50
C ILE A 4 12.54 7.97 -5.96
N TYR A 5 13.50 8.90 -5.97
CA TYR A 5 14.88 8.59 -6.34
C TYR A 5 15.52 7.56 -5.39
N LEU A 6 15.34 7.75 -4.07
CA LEU A 6 15.83 6.82 -3.06
C LEU A 6 15.13 5.45 -3.19
N ALA A 7 13.80 5.43 -3.31
CA ALA A 7 13.03 4.19 -3.48
C ALA A 7 13.48 3.40 -4.71
N GLY A 8 13.73 4.07 -5.84
CA GLY A 8 14.26 3.41 -7.04
C GLY A 8 15.60 2.72 -6.80
N LYS A 9 16.52 3.32 -6.03
CA LYS A 9 17.79 2.67 -5.67
C LYS A 9 17.59 1.47 -4.76
N VAL A 10 16.69 1.58 -3.79
CA VAL A 10 16.41 0.52 -2.81
C VAL A 10 15.77 -0.70 -3.46
N GLU A 11 14.84 -0.47 -4.39
CA GLU A 11 14.12 -1.52 -5.15
C GLU A 11 14.89 -1.97 -6.41
N GLU A 12 16.16 -1.57 -6.56
CA GLU A 12 17.03 -1.88 -7.71
C GLU A 12 16.43 -1.49 -9.08
N GLN A 13 15.59 -0.46 -9.10
CA GLN A 13 15.02 0.12 -10.31
C GLN A 13 15.92 1.23 -10.86
N HIS A 14 16.22 1.14 -12.16
CA HIS A 14 17.10 2.08 -12.85
C HIS A 14 16.37 3.38 -13.20
N LEU A 15 16.19 4.27 -12.21
CA LEU A 15 15.59 5.60 -12.41
C LEU A 15 16.67 6.65 -12.66
N ARG A 16 16.66 7.29 -13.83
CA ARG A 16 17.58 8.39 -14.15
C ARG A 16 17.12 9.67 -13.44
N THR A 17 18.03 10.33 -12.73
CA THR A 17 17.74 11.59 -12.01
C THR A 17 17.13 12.66 -12.92
N ARG A 18 17.61 12.77 -14.16
CA ARG A 18 17.07 13.69 -15.17
C ARG A 18 15.58 13.44 -15.44
N ASP A 19 15.18 12.19 -15.56
CA ASP A 19 13.80 11.83 -15.90
C ASP A 19 12.87 12.13 -14.71
N ILE A 20 13.33 11.87 -13.48
CA ILE A 20 12.61 12.26 -12.26
C ILE A 20 12.40 13.78 -12.21
N ILE A 21 13.46 14.57 -12.43
CA ILE A 21 13.39 16.03 -12.42
C ILE A 21 12.40 16.52 -13.49
N ASN A 22 12.53 16.02 -14.72
CA ASN A 22 11.69 16.46 -15.83
C ASN A 22 10.22 16.14 -15.62
N VAL A 23 9.90 14.91 -15.18
CA VAL A 23 8.52 14.49 -14.88
C VAL A 23 7.95 15.32 -13.74
N CYS A 24 8.68 15.49 -12.64
CA CYS A 24 8.19 16.29 -11.52
C CYS A 24 8.05 17.77 -11.87
N HIS A 25 8.96 18.34 -12.65
CA HIS A 25 8.86 19.73 -13.12
C HIS A 25 7.62 19.93 -13.99
N ARG A 26 7.39 19.04 -14.97
CA ARG A 26 6.23 19.10 -15.86
C ARG A 26 4.92 18.90 -15.09
N TYR A 27 4.90 18.01 -14.10
CA TYR A 27 3.72 17.78 -13.26
C TYR A 27 3.37 19.00 -12.41
N LEU A 28 4.37 19.66 -11.81
CA LEU A 28 4.17 20.84 -10.97
C LEU A 28 3.95 22.13 -11.79
N ASN A 29 4.39 22.15 -13.05
CA ASN A 29 4.31 23.30 -13.94
C ASN A 29 3.77 22.89 -15.32
N PRO A 30 2.49 22.53 -15.44
CA PRO A 30 1.91 22.00 -16.68
C PRO A 30 1.91 23.02 -17.83
N GLU A 31 1.80 24.32 -17.52
CA GLU A 31 1.76 25.40 -18.51
C GLU A 31 3.16 25.91 -18.93
N LYS A 32 4.22 25.50 -18.23
CA LYS A 32 5.59 25.94 -18.54
C LYS A 32 6.24 25.06 -19.60
N GLU A 33 7.18 25.63 -20.33
CA GLU A 33 8.05 24.90 -21.24
C GLU A 33 8.87 23.82 -20.51
N PRO A 34 9.35 22.80 -21.23
CA PRO A 34 10.25 21.80 -20.68
C PRO A 34 11.46 22.45 -19.98
N LEU A 35 11.93 21.80 -18.91
CA LEU A 35 13.07 22.30 -18.17
C LEU A 35 14.34 22.22 -19.04
N GLU A 36 14.95 23.37 -19.30
CA GLU A 36 16.24 23.47 -19.96
C GLU A 36 17.38 22.99 -19.04
N VAL A 37 18.50 22.56 -19.61
CA VAL A 37 19.68 22.14 -18.84
C VAL A 37 20.48 23.37 -18.43
N ASP A 38 19.92 24.15 -17.50
CA ASP A 38 20.46 25.40 -16.99
C ASP A 38 20.88 25.29 -15.51
N SER A 39 21.16 26.43 -14.87
CA SER A 39 21.53 26.47 -13.45
C SER A 39 20.47 25.85 -12.54
N LEU A 40 19.18 26.06 -12.83
CA LEU A 40 18.08 25.52 -12.04
C LEU A 40 18.07 23.99 -12.10
N PHE A 41 18.33 23.39 -13.27
CA PHE A 41 18.45 21.94 -13.39
C PHE A 41 19.53 21.36 -12.47
N TRP A 42 20.71 21.99 -12.44
CA TRP A 42 21.82 21.54 -11.58
C TRP A 42 21.52 21.73 -10.09
N GLU A 43 20.90 22.86 -9.72
CA GLU A 43 20.46 23.10 -8.34
C GLU A 43 19.43 22.07 -7.86
N LEU A 44 18.45 21.71 -8.70
CA LEU A 44 17.47 20.67 -8.39
C LEU A 44 18.13 19.29 -8.24
N ARG A 45 19.09 18.98 -9.09
CA ARG A 45 19.86 17.73 -9.02
C ARG A 45 20.65 17.64 -7.71
N ASP A 46 21.36 18.70 -7.33
CA ASP A 46 22.13 18.75 -6.09
C ASP A 46 21.22 18.66 -4.86
N SER A 47 20.07 19.35 -4.91
CA SER A 47 19.03 19.27 -3.86
C SER A 47 18.51 17.84 -3.69
N ILE A 48 18.32 17.08 -4.78
CA ILE A 48 17.90 15.66 -4.70
C ILE A 48 18.92 14.84 -3.90
N VAL A 49 20.22 15.01 -4.17
CA VAL A 49 21.29 14.28 -3.48
C VAL A 49 21.38 14.66 -2.00
N GLN A 50 21.26 15.95 -1.69
CA GLN A 50 21.27 16.42 -0.30
C GLN A 50 20.06 15.91 0.50
N CYS A 51 18.86 16.00 -0.09
CA CYS A 51 17.64 15.50 0.53
C CYS A 51 17.65 13.96 0.65
N GLU A 52 18.24 13.24 -0.29
CA GLU A 52 18.45 11.78 -0.18
C GLU A 52 19.22 11.44 1.10
N LEU A 53 20.37 12.08 1.32
CA LEU A 53 21.19 11.84 2.51
C LEU A 53 20.43 12.21 3.80
N LEU A 54 19.66 13.30 3.77
CA LEU A 54 18.83 13.72 4.90
C LEU A 54 17.78 12.64 5.23
N MET A 55 17.04 12.15 4.24
CA MET A 55 16.04 11.09 4.45
C MET A 55 16.67 9.81 4.98
N LEU A 56 17.81 9.38 4.43
CA LEU A 56 18.54 8.22 4.93
C LEU A 56 18.89 8.34 6.41
N ARG A 57 19.34 9.52 6.85
CA ARG A 57 19.64 9.78 8.25
C ARG A 57 18.39 9.75 9.13
N ILE A 58 17.31 10.39 8.69
CA ILE A 58 16.04 10.41 9.44
C ILE A 58 15.46 8.99 9.59
N LEU A 59 15.55 8.18 8.54
CA LEU A 59 15.11 6.78 8.54
C LEU A 59 16.09 5.83 9.24
N ASN A 60 17.19 6.34 9.80
CA ASN A 60 18.27 5.52 10.40
C ASN A 60 18.77 4.42 9.45
N PHE A 61 18.82 4.72 8.15
CA PHE A 61 19.16 3.78 7.08
C PHE A 61 18.25 2.53 7.00
N ARG A 62 17.10 2.55 7.67
CA ARG A 62 16.07 1.51 7.57
C ARG A 62 15.16 1.83 6.39
N VAL A 63 15.62 1.48 5.21
CA VAL A 63 14.92 1.74 3.94
C VAL A 63 14.20 0.51 3.37
N SER A 64 14.43 -0.66 3.97
CA SER A 64 13.69 -1.88 3.60
C SER A 64 12.27 -1.78 4.15
N PHE A 65 11.28 -1.84 3.25
CA PHE A 65 9.88 -1.77 3.60
C PHE A 65 9.17 -3.06 3.20
N GLN A 66 8.44 -3.66 4.14
CA GLN A 66 7.64 -4.86 3.87
C GLN A 66 6.26 -4.45 3.35
N HIS A 67 6.00 -4.71 2.07
CA HIS A 67 4.72 -4.35 1.48
C HIS A 67 3.62 -5.39 1.81
N PRO A 68 2.43 -4.93 2.25
CA PRO A 68 1.27 -5.80 2.52
C PRO A 68 0.79 -6.55 1.26
N HIS A 69 1.09 -6.03 0.07
CA HIS A 69 0.74 -6.63 -1.22
C HIS A 69 1.23 -8.08 -1.37
N LYS A 70 2.42 -8.40 -0.84
CA LYS A 70 2.98 -9.75 -0.89
C LYS A 70 2.11 -10.72 -0.08
N TYR A 71 1.73 -10.32 1.14
CA TYR A 71 0.88 -11.10 2.01
C TYR A 71 -0.52 -11.28 1.42
N LEU A 72 -1.11 -10.20 0.91
CA LEU A 72 -2.44 -10.23 0.30
C LEU A 72 -2.50 -11.23 -0.86
N LEU A 73 -1.48 -11.26 -1.72
CA LEU A 73 -1.40 -12.23 -2.82
C LEU A 73 -1.42 -13.68 -2.30
N HIS A 74 -0.60 -13.98 -1.29
CA HIS A 74 -0.56 -15.32 -0.70
C HIS A 74 -1.89 -15.70 -0.04
N TYR A 75 -2.52 -14.76 0.67
CA TYR A 75 -3.80 -15.01 1.34
C TYR A 75 -4.96 -15.21 0.34
N LEU A 76 -5.00 -14.44 -0.74
CA LEU A 76 -5.99 -14.61 -1.81
C LEU A 76 -5.89 -15.99 -2.49
N ILE A 77 -4.66 -16.46 -2.76
CA ILE A 77 -4.44 -17.79 -3.33
C ILE A 77 -4.91 -18.89 -2.37
N SER A 78 -4.58 -18.76 -1.09
CA SER A 78 -5.01 -19.72 -0.05
C SER A 78 -6.53 -19.75 0.12
N LEU A 79 -7.19 -18.58 0.22
CA LEU A 79 -8.65 -18.49 0.30
C LEU A 79 -9.33 -19.07 -0.93
N LYS A 80 -8.80 -18.82 -2.13
CA LYS A 80 -9.34 -19.41 -3.37
C LYS A 80 -9.41 -20.93 -3.30
N ASN A 81 -8.45 -21.57 -2.62
CA ASN A 81 -8.43 -23.03 -2.46
C ASN A 81 -9.42 -23.52 -1.39
N TRP A 82 -9.78 -22.68 -0.42
CA TRP A 82 -10.76 -23.01 0.63
C TRP A 82 -12.21 -22.76 0.18
N MET A 83 -12.41 -21.86 -0.79
CA MET A 83 -13.72 -21.45 -1.28
C MET A 83 -14.21 -22.31 -2.46
N ASN A 84 -15.53 -22.37 -2.65
CA ASN A 84 -16.12 -22.97 -3.84
C ASN A 84 -15.78 -22.12 -5.08
N ARG A 85 -15.22 -22.74 -6.13
CA ARG A 85 -14.83 -22.07 -7.39
C ARG A 85 -15.96 -21.23 -7.98
N HIS A 86 -17.20 -21.72 -7.94
CA HIS A 86 -18.34 -21.01 -8.50
C HIS A 86 -18.72 -19.72 -7.74
N SER A 87 -18.49 -19.70 -6.42
CA SER A 87 -18.71 -18.51 -5.60
C SER A 87 -17.59 -17.50 -5.87
N TRP A 88 -16.35 -17.96 -5.81
CA TRP A 88 -15.16 -17.13 -5.98
C TRP A 88 -15.12 -16.41 -7.34
N ASP A 89 -15.40 -17.12 -8.43
CA ASP A 89 -15.32 -16.54 -9.79
C ASP A 89 -16.43 -15.51 -10.06
N ARG A 90 -17.53 -15.53 -9.30
CA ARG A 90 -18.63 -14.56 -9.45
C ARG A 90 -18.42 -13.28 -8.64
N THR A 91 -17.55 -13.33 -7.63
CA THR A 91 -17.37 -12.25 -6.67
C THR A 91 -16.00 -11.59 -6.86
N PRO A 92 -15.93 -10.28 -7.13
CA PRO A 92 -14.67 -9.58 -7.39
C PRO A 92 -13.87 -9.30 -6.09
N ILE A 93 -13.75 -10.28 -5.19
CA ILE A 93 -13.07 -10.14 -3.88
C ILE A 93 -11.62 -9.70 -4.07
N ALA A 94 -10.90 -10.35 -4.98
CA ALA A 94 -9.48 -10.06 -5.21
C ALA A 94 -9.25 -8.63 -5.68
N THR A 95 -10.07 -8.15 -6.62
CA THR A 95 -9.97 -6.78 -7.13
C THR A 95 -10.35 -5.75 -6.07
N THR A 96 -11.38 -6.04 -5.27
CA THR A 96 -11.82 -5.15 -4.20
C THR A 96 -10.80 -5.09 -3.07
N ALA A 97 -10.27 -6.24 -2.64
CA ALA A 97 -9.18 -6.29 -1.66
C ALA A 97 -7.93 -5.55 -2.17
N TRP A 98 -7.61 -5.64 -3.46
CA TRP A 98 -6.49 -4.91 -4.04
C TRP A 98 -6.72 -3.39 -4.07
N ALA A 99 -7.95 -2.96 -4.37
CA ALA A 99 -8.34 -1.54 -4.32
C ALA A 99 -8.28 -0.99 -2.90
N LEU A 100 -8.91 -1.68 -1.95
CA LEU A 100 -8.85 -1.33 -0.51
C LEU A 100 -7.41 -1.26 0.01
N LEU A 101 -6.54 -2.18 -0.42
CA LEU A 101 -5.14 -2.16 -0.02
C LEU A 101 -4.36 -0.97 -0.63
N ARG A 102 -4.67 -0.61 -1.88
CA ARG A 102 -4.11 0.62 -2.46
C ARG A 102 -4.54 1.83 -1.65
N ASP A 103 -5.81 1.85 -1.26
CA ASP A 103 -6.39 3.01 -0.59
C ASP A 103 -5.85 3.17 0.84
N SER A 104 -5.38 2.08 1.47
CA SER A 104 -4.70 2.16 2.77
C SER A 104 -3.42 3.01 2.76
N TYR A 105 -2.83 3.29 1.60
CA TYR A 105 -1.67 4.18 1.45
C TYR A 105 -2.02 5.67 1.42
N HIS A 106 -3.31 6.03 1.32
CA HIS A 106 -3.75 7.42 1.49
C HIS A 106 -3.70 7.87 2.96
N GLY A 107 -3.76 6.92 3.90
CA GLY A 107 -3.58 7.17 5.33
C GLY A 107 -2.23 6.68 5.86
N ASP A 108 -2.14 6.62 7.19
CA ASP A 108 -0.97 6.19 7.93
C ASP A 108 -1.04 4.72 8.39
N LEU A 109 -1.97 3.92 7.85
CA LEU A 109 -2.17 2.52 8.26
C LEU A 109 -0.88 1.71 8.13
N CYS A 110 -0.15 1.89 7.03
CA CYS A 110 1.14 1.23 6.77
C CYS A 110 2.25 1.58 7.78
N LEU A 111 2.05 2.62 8.60
CA LEU A 111 2.98 3.02 9.67
C LEU A 111 2.52 2.52 11.05
N ARG A 112 1.21 2.31 11.24
CA ARG A 112 0.62 1.93 12.53
C ARG A 112 0.44 0.43 12.70
N HIS A 113 0.26 -0.31 11.61
CA HIS A 113 -0.08 -1.72 11.62
C HIS A 113 0.91 -2.53 10.79
N GLU A 114 1.09 -3.81 11.14
CA GLU A 114 1.99 -4.68 10.39
C GLU A 114 1.41 -5.03 9.02
N ALA A 115 2.29 -5.22 8.04
CA ALA A 115 1.92 -5.51 6.65
C ALA A 115 1.02 -6.76 6.51
N GLN A 116 1.28 -7.78 7.32
CA GLN A 116 0.46 -8.99 7.38
C GLN A 116 -0.95 -8.72 7.90
N HIS A 117 -1.09 -7.91 8.96
CA HIS A 117 -2.40 -7.59 9.54
C HIS A 117 -3.24 -6.73 8.61
N ILE A 118 -2.62 -5.76 7.92
CA ILE A 118 -3.31 -4.94 6.92
C ILE A 118 -3.86 -5.82 5.80
N ALA A 119 -3.06 -6.76 5.29
CA ALA A 119 -3.49 -7.66 4.24
C ALA A 119 -4.67 -8.55 4.66
N VAL A 120 -4.67 -9.09 5.89
CA VAL A 120 -5.80 -9.86 6.42
C VAL A 120 -7.02 -8.98 6.64
N ALA A 121 -6.86 -7.77 7.19
CA ALA A 121 -7.96 -6.86 7.50
C ALA A 121 -8.68 -6.37 6.23
N VAL A 122 -7.92 -5.99 5.21
CA VAL A 122 -8.46 -5.59 3.90
C VAL A 122 -9.22 -6.75 3.24
N LEU A 123 -8.68 -7.96 3.34
CA LEU A 123 -9.33 -9.15 2.81
C LEU A 123 -10.60 -9.51 3.57
N TYR A 124 -10.57 -9.42 4.90
CA TYR A 124 -11.74 -9.58 5.76
C TYR A 124 -12.83 -8.58 5.38
N PHE A 125 -12.48 -7.30 5.21
CA PHE A 125 -13.43 -6.27 4.82
C PHE A 125 -14.02 -6.52 3.42
N ALA A 126 -13.19 -6.91 2.45
CA ALA A 126 -13.66 -7.26 1.11
C ALA A 126 -14.68 -8.42 1.15
N LEU A 127 -14.45 -9.45 1.96
CA LEU A 127 -15.39 -10.56 2.14
C LEU A 127 -16.71 -10.10 2.76
N GLN A 128 -16.65 -9.23 3.77
CA GLN A 128 -17.84 -8.65 4.41
C GLN A 128 -18.67 -7.81 3.43
N CYS A 129 -18.02 -7.02 2.56
CA CYS A 129 -18.71 -6.22 1.54
C CYS A 129 -19.54 -7.07 0.57
N TYR A 130 -19.13 -8.32 0.30
CA TYR A 130 -19.86 -9.25 -0.56
C TYR A 130 -20.73 -10.25 0.21
N GLY A 131 -20.76 -10.19 1.54
CA GLY A 131 -21.53 -11.11 2.38
C GLY A 131 -21.04 -12.56 2.28
N ILE A 132 -19.74 -12.77 2.08
CA ILE A 132 -19.15 -14.10 1.87
C ILE A 132 -18.56 -14.61 3.17
N GLU A 133 -19.10 -15.72 3.65
CA GLU A 133 -18.56 -16.42 4.81
C GLU A 133 -17.51 -17.46 4.38
N VAL A 134 -16.37 -17.45 5.06
CA VAL A 134 -15.30 -18.44 4.84
C VAL A 134 -15.69 -19.74 5.54
N PRO A 135 -15.59 -20.91 4.87
CA PRO A 135 -15.89 -22.22 5.44
C PRO A 135 -14.87 -22.61 6.51
N SER A 136 -15.09 -22.08 7.73
CA SER A 136 -14.49 -22.45 9.03
C SER A 136 -14.93 -21.46 10.12
N SER A 137 -15.55 -20.33 9.76
CA SER A 137 -15.88 -19.24 10.70
C SER A 137 -16.81 -19.63 11.85
N ASN A 138 -17.65 -20.66 11.67
CA ASN A 138 -18.69 -21.04 12.63
C ASN A 138 -18.38 -22.31 13.43
N SER A 139 -17.31 -23.04 13.08
CA SER A 139 -17.04 -24.39 13.60
C SER A 139 -15.62 -24.59 14.12
N ALA A 140 -14.71 -23.64 13.90
CA ALA A 140 -13.32 -23.73 14.37
C ALA A 140 -13.13 -22.97 15.68
N GLU A 141 -12.31 -23.53 16.58
CA GLU A 141 -11.88 -22.87 17.82
C GLU A 141 -11.14 -21.55 17.54
N ASN A 142 -10.56 -21.42 16.33
CA ASN A 142 -9.81 -20.26 15.88
C ASN A 142 -10.40 -19.65 14.59
N PRO A 143 -10.52 -18.32 14.50
CA PRO A 143 -10.98 -17.65 13.28
C PRO A 143 -10.01 -17.90 12.11
N TRP A 144 -10.54 -18.04 10.89
CA TRP A 144 -9.74 -18.30 9.68
C TRP A 144 -8.60 -17.30 9.47
N CYS A 145 -8.75 -16.06 9.96
CA CYS A 145 -7.73 -15.02 9.94
C CYS A 145 -6.43 -15.44 10.66
N GLN A 146 -6.53 -16.22 11.75
CA GLN A 146 -5.38 -16.69 12.51
C GLN A 146 -4.54 -17.73 11.75
N ALA A 147 -5.12 -18.41 10.75
CA ALA A 147 -4.35 -19.27 9.86
C ALA A 147 -3.39 -18.49 8.95
N PHE A 148 -3.58 -17.17 8.82
CA PHE A 148 -2.73 -16.28 8.02
C PHE A 148 -1.71 -15.49 8.86
N SER A 149 -2.04 -15.21 10.12
CA SER A 149 -1.21 -14.47 11.07
C SER A 149 -1.60 -14.91 12.48
N GLU A 150 -0.74 -15.62 13.20
CA GLU A 150 -1.08 -16.24 14.49
C GLU A 150 -1.43 -15.20 15.59
N ASP A 151 -0.83 -14.03 15.49
CA ASP A 151 -0.96 -12.90 16.41
C ASP A 151 -2.18 -12.01 16.13
N ILE A 152 -2.91 -12.26 15.03
CA ILE A 152 -4.05 -11.42 14.67
C ILE A 152 -5.28 -11.76 15.51
N THR A 153 -5.94 -10.71 16.00
CA THR A 153 -7.17 -10.81 16.78
C THR A 153 -8.27 -9.99 16.12
N GLU A 154 -9.53 -10.39 16.35
CA GLU A 154 -10.70 -9.65 15.85
C GLU A 154 -10.71 -8.14 16.15
N PRO A 155 -10.32 -7.65 17.35
CA PRO A 155 -10.25 -6.21 17.60
C PRO A 155 -9.19 -5.52 16.74
N ILE A 156 -8.05 -6.14 16.47
CA ILE A 156 -7.02 -5.57 15.58
C ILE A 156 -7.59 -5.42 14.17
N ILE A 157 -8.26 -6.45 13.65
CA ILE A 157 -8.92 -6.40 12.33
C ILE A 157 -9.94 -5.27 12.28
N LYS A 158 -10.83 -5.19 13.28
CA LYS A 158 -11.86 -4.13 13.35
C LYS A 158 -11.24 -2.74 13.40
N ASN A 159 -10.18 -2.55 14.18
CA ASN A 159 -9.47 -1.27 14.26
C ASN A 159 -8.89 -0.86 12.90
N ILE A 160 -8.20 -1.77 12.20
CA ILE A 160 -7.64 -1.51 10.87
C ILE A 160 -8.75 -1.18 9.87
N VAL A 161 -9.88 -1.92 9.91
CA VAL A 161 -11.03 -1.66 9.03
C VAL A 161 -11.66 -0.31 9.34
N MET A 162 -11.80 0.07 10.60
CA MET A 162 -12.29 1.40 10.99
C MET A 162 -11.36 2.51 10.49
N ASP A 163 -10.05 2.34 10.66
CA ASP A 163 -9.03 3.27 10.15
C ASP A 163 -9.14 3.42 8.62
N LEU A 164 -9.36 2.30 7.91
CA LEU A 164 -9.52 2.30 6.46
C LEU A 164 -10.81 3.02 6.03
N ILE A 165 -11.93 2.78 6.73
CA ILE A 165 -13.21 3.47 6.46
C ILE A 165 -13.06 4.98 6.70
N GLN A 166 -12.29 5.37 7.72
CA GLN A 166 -12.06 6.78 8.04
C GLN A 166 -11.35 7.54 6.90
N ILE A 167 -10.49 6.86 6.13
CA ILE A 167 -9.87 7.46 4.94
C ILE A 167 -10.96 7.88 3.95
N TYR A 168 -11.88 6.97 3.63
CA TYR A 168 -12.98 7.26 2.70
C TYR A 168 -13.92 8.36 3.19
N THR A 169 -14.19 8.45 4.49
CA THR A 169 -15.01 9.55 5.03
C THR A 169 -14.31 10.90 4.88
N THR A 170 -12.99 10.93 5.08
CA THR A 170 -12.20 12.17 4.97
C THR A 170 -12.13 12.64 3.51
N ASP A 171 -11.94 11.72 2.57
CA ASP A 171 -11.87 12.04 1.14
C ASP A 171 -13.19 12.61 0.59
N THR A 172 -14.33 12.15 1.12
CA THR A 172 -15.65 12.69 0.75
C THR A 172 -15.91 14.12 1.26
N GLU A 173 -15.20 14.57 2.29
CA GLU A 173 -15.33 15.93 2.83
C GLU A 173 -14.45 16.95 2.09
N ILE A 174 -13.43 16.48 1.36
CA ILE A 174 -12.47 17.32 0.63
C ILE A 174 -12.88 17.50 -0.85
N SER A 175 -13.83 16.69 -1.33
CA SER A 175 -14.37 16.72 -2.71
C SER A 175 -15.58 17.64 -2.85
#